data_AF-A0A7K2ZSN5-F1
#
_entry.id   AF-A0A7K2ZSN5-F1
#
_cell.length_a   1.000
_cell.length_b   1.000
_cell.length_c   1.000
_cell.angle_alpha   90.00
_cell.angle_beta   90.00
_cell.angle_gamma   90.00
#
_symmetry.space_group_name_H-M   'P 1'
#
loop_
_entity.id
_entity.type
_entity.pdbx_description
1 polymer ?
#
loop_
_entity_poly.entity_id
_entity_poly.type
_entity_poly.pdbx_seq_one_letter_code
_entity_poly.pdbx_strand_id
1 'polypeptide(L)'
;GEELARVARRLAVGESLDEALSELTDRLPSRELVVLVTTLVLSNRAGGTVVSSLRNLTETLEERKETRREVKTQLSQVTVTAYAVPAFGIGAMLLMNAVMPGALDRMTGAFIGQAAVVVAIALYAIGFVVIRRLSRIDV
;
A
#
# COMPACT_ATOMS: atom_id res chain seq x y z
N GLY A 1 24.62 -5.54 46.23
CA GLY A 1 24.05 -4.26 45.78
C GLY A 1 24.95 -3.54 44.79
N GLU A 2 26.20 -3.28 45.17
CA GLU A 2 27.13 -2.47 44.36
C GLU A 2 27.39 -3.00 42.94
N GLU A 3 27.50 -4.32 42.77
CA GLU A 3 27.76 -4.93 41.46
C GLU A 3 26.58 -4.75 40.49
N LEU A 4 25.34 -4.91 40.96
CA LEU A 4 24.14 -4.58 40.18
C LEU A 4 24.06 -3.09 39.85
N ALA A 5 24.47 -2.21 40.78
CA ALA A 5 24.56 -0.77 40.50
C ALA A 5 25.62 -0.44 39.44
N ARG A 6 26.69 -1.24 39.34
CA ARG A 6 27.70 -1.12 38.28
C ARG A 6 27.14 -1.53 36.92
N VAL A 7 26.40 -2.64 36.86
CA VAL A 7 25.68 -3.07 35.64
C VAL A 7 24.68 -1.99 35.21
N ALA A 8 23.88 -1.45 36.13
CA ALA A 8 22.92 -0.40 35.82
C ALA A 8 23.58 0.87 35.26
N ARG A 9 24.74 1.28 35.81
CA ARG A 9 25.51 2.41 35.27
C ARG A 9 25.99 2.14 33.85
N ARG A 10 26.49 0.93 33.57
CA ARG A 10 26.96 0.52 32.24
C ARG A 10 25.87 0.54 31.19
N LEU A 11 24.69 0.02 31.53
CA LEU A 11 23.50 0.11 30.69
C LEU A 11 23.11 1.56 30.40
N ALA A 12 23.22 2.45 31.40
CA ALA A 12 22.89 3.86 31.25
C ALA A 12 23.85 4.62 30.29
N VAL A 13 25.08 4.14 30.12
CA VAL A 13 26.03 4.69 29.12
C VAL A 13 25.92 4.02 27.75
N GLY A 14 24.96 3.11 27.55
CA GLY A 14 24.63 2.51 26.26
C GLY A 14 25.26 1.14 25.98
N GLU A 15 25.90 0.53 26.98
CA GLU A 15 26.46 -0.82 26.84
C GLU A 15 25.34 -1.87 26.73
N SER A 16 25.57 -2.95 25.98
CA SER A 16 24.53 -3.96 25.79
C SER A 16 24.27 -4.74 27.09
N LEU A 17 23.03 -5.19 27.31
CA LEU A 17 22.68 -6.03 28.48
C LEU A 17 23.51 -7.32 28.51
N ASP A 18 23.84 -7.86 27.33
CA ASP A 18 24.66 -9.07 27.16
C ASP A 18 26.08 -8.85 27.68
N GLU A 19 26.73 -7.75 27.27
CA GLU A 19 28.09 -7.39 27.74
C GLU A 19 28.11 -7.05 29.23
N ALA A 20 27.18 -6.19 29.68
CA ALA A 20 27.16 -5.71 31.05
C ALA A 20 26.92 -6.83 32.07
N LEU A 21 26.12 -7.85 31.71
CA LEU A 21 25.88 -9.03 32.54
C LEU A 21 26.97 -10.11 32.40
N SER A 22 27.61 -10.24 31.22
CA SER A 22 28.72 -11.19 31.04
C SER A 22 29.92 -10.83 31.90
N GLU A 23 30.25 -9.54 31.99
CA GLU A 23 31.35 -9.07 32.85
C GLU A 23 31.05 -9.23 34.35
N LEU A 24 29.76 -9.23 34.72
CA LEU A 24 29.34 -9.57 36.08
C LEU A 24 29.63 -11.04 36.41
N THR A 25 29.36 -11.96 35.48
CA THR A 25 29.66 -13.39 35.64
C THR A 25 31.15 -13.70 35.61
N ASP A 26 31.96 -12.95 34.84
CA ASP A 26 33.42 -13.11 34.83
C ASP A 26 34.04 -12.74 36.19
N ARG A 27 33.47 -11.73 36.86
CA ARG A 27 33.96 -11.24 38.15
C ARG A 27 33.40 -12.02 39.34
N LEU A 28 32.24 -12.64 39.18
CA LEU A 28 31.60 -13.50 40.17
C LEU A 28 31.16 -14.82 39.52
N PRO A 29 32.07 -15.79 39.35
CA PRO A 29 31.75 -17.07 38.72
C PRO A 29 30.98 -17.99 39.69
N SER A 30 29.71 -17.67 39.94
CA SER A 30 28.73 -18.53 40.63
C SER A 30 27.88 -19.26 39.59
N ARG A 31 27.60 -20.54 39.85
CA ARG A 31 26.74 -21.35 38.98
C ARG A 31 25.30 -20.81 38.95
N GLU A 32 24.77 -20.34 40.07
CA GLU A 32 23.44 -19.72 40.09
C GLU A 32 23.41 -18.40 39.34
N LEU A 33 24.47 -17.58 39.47
CA LEU A 33 24.56 -16.28 38.80
C LEU A 33 24.64 -16.43 37.28
N VAL A 34 25.41 -17.40 36.78
CA VAL A 34 25.48 -17.71 35.34
C VAL A 34 24.10 -18.07 34.80
N VAL A 35 23.35 -18.94 35.49
CA VAL A 35 21.99 -19.32 35.07
C VAL A 35 21.05 -18.11 35.07
N LEU A 36 21.14 -17.25 36.07
CA LEU A 36 20.34 -16.01 36.15
C LEU A 36 20.65 -15.07 34.97
N VAL A 37 21.93 -14.85 34.67
CA VAL A 37 22.36 -13.99 33.56
C VAL A 37 21.88 -14.54 32.22
N THR A 38 22.09 -15.83 31.95
CA THR A 38 21.61 -16.46 30.70
C THR A 38 20.10 -16.32 30.55
N THR A 39 19.34 -16.48 31.64
CA THR A 39 17.88 -16.33 31.63
C THR A 39 17.46 -14.88 31.33
N LEU A 40 18.12 -13.90 31.95
CA LEU A 40 17.85 -12.48 31.73
C LEU A 40 18.16 -12.06 30.29
N VAL A 41 19.30 -12.49 29.76
CA VAL A 41 19.71 -12.26 28.36
C VAL A 41 18.68 -12.84 27.40
N LEU A 42 18.27 -14.09 27.61
CA LEU A 42 17.30 -14.76 26.75
C LEU A 42 15.94 -14.04 26.77
N SER A 43 15.46 -13.66 27.97
CA SER A 43 14.21 -12.90 28.14
C SER A 43 14.27 -11.53 27.47
N ASN A 44 15.40 -10.82 27.58
CA ASN A 44 15.60 -9.53 26.93
C ASN A 44 15.68 -9.65 25.40
N ARG A 45 16.35 -10.67 24.85
CA ARG A 45 16.36 -10.94 23.41
C ARG A 45 14.95 -11.23 22.91
N ALA A 46 14.17 -12.03 23.63
CA ALA A 46 12.76 -12.29 23.31
C ALA A 46 11.92 -11.01 23.35
N GLY A 47 12.16 -10.10 24.31
CA GLY A 47 11.52 -8.79 24.34
C GLY A 47 11.92 -7.91 23.15
N GLY A 48 13.20 -7.85 22.82
CA GLY A 48 13.73 -7.08 21.69
C GLY A 48 13.22 -7.55 20.33
N THR A 49 13.08 -8.87 20.13
CA THR A 49 12.52 -9.43 18.88
C THR A 49 11.01 -9.17 18.74
N VAL A 50 10.26 -9.05 19.84
CA VAL A 50 8.86 -8.61 19.79
C VAL A 50 8.80 -7.15 19.36
N VAL A 51 9.63 -6.28 19.93
CA VAL A 51 9.69 -4.86 19.54
C VAL A 51 10.05 -4.72 18.06
N SER A 52 11.02 -5.49 17.55
CA SER A 52 11.38 -5.45 16.12
C SER A 52 10.25 -5.98 15.23
N SER A 53 9.59 -7.07 15.62
CA SER A 53 8.47 -7.65 14.87
C SER A 53 7.28 -6.70 14.82
N LEU A 54 6.95 -6.03 15.93
CA LEU A 54 5.92 -5.00 15.97
C LEU A 54 6.28 -3.81 15.07
N ARG A 55 7.54 -3.37 15.07
CA ARG A 55 8.01 -2.29 14.21
C ARG A 55 7.89 -2.65 12.72
N ASN A 56 8.30 -3.86 12.34
CA ASN A 56 8.13 -4.37 10.97
C ASN A 56 6.65 -4.45 10.57
N LEU A 57 5.76 -4.87 11.48
CA LEU A 57 4.32 -4.87 11.23
C LEU A 57 3.78 -3.45 11.05
N THR A 58 4.22 -2.49 11.85
CA THR A 58 3.86 -1.08 11.69
C THR A 58 4.29 -0.56 10.32
N GLU A 59 5.55 -0.79 9.91
CA GLU A 59 6.05 -0.41 8.58
C GLU A 59 5.22 -1.07 7.47
N THR A 60 4.95 -2.38 7.58
CA THR A 60 4.10 -3.11 6.61
C THR A 60 2.69 -2.52 6.53
N LEU A 61 2.11 -2.10 7.65
CA LEU A 61 0.78 -1.48 7.68
C LEU A 61 0.78 -0.08 7.07
N GLU A 62 1.84 0.69 7.28
CA GLU A 62 2.04 2.00 6.64
C GLU A 62 2.19 1.85 5.13
N GLU A 63 3.04 0.92 4.66
CA GLU A 63 3.19 0.60 3.23
C GLU A 63 1.85 0.19 2.60
N ARG A 64 1.06 -0.65 3.29
CA ARG A 64 -0.27 -1.04 2.82
C ARG A 64 -1.23 0.14 2.72
N LYS A 65 -1.19 1.05 3.70
CA LYS A 65 -2.01 2.27 3.71
C LYS A 65 -1.62 3.21 2.58
N GLU A 66 -0.32 3.39 2.34
CA GLU A 66 0.21 4.19 1.24
C GLU A 66 -0.17 3.59 -0.11
N THR A 67 0.07 2.29 -0.31
CA THR A 67 -0.33 1.56 -1.53
C THR A 67 -1.82 1.75 -1.83
N ARG A 68 -2.70 1.58 -0.83
CA ARG A 68 -4.15 1.78 -1.00
C ARG A 68 -4.47 3.23 -1.38
N ARG A 69 -3.77 4.22 -0.82
CA ARG A 69 -3.95 5.64 -1.16
C ARG A 69 -3.49 5.95 -2.58
N GLU A 70 -2.37 5.37 -3.01
CA GLU A 70 -1.85 5.53 -4.36
C GLU A 70 -2.81 4.92 -5.39
N VAL A 71 -3.24 3.68 -5.19
CA VAL A 71 -4.22 3.00 -6.04
C VAL A 71 -5.49 3.84 -6.17
N LYS A 72 -6.05 4.34 -5.04
CA LYS A 72 -7.24 5.21 -5.07
C LYS A 72 -7.02 6.48 -5.91
N THR A 73 -5.85 7.10 -5.80
CA THR A 73 -5.49 8.29 -6.58
C THR A 73 -5.42 7.98 -8.07
N GLN A 74 -4.69 6.92 -8.45
CA GLN A 74 -4.56 6.49 -9.85
C GLN A 74 -5.91 6.10 -10.46
N LEU A 75 -6.75 5.39 -9.71
CA LEU A 75 -8.07 4.95 -10.15
C LEU A 75 -9.04 6.12 -10.33
N SER A 76 -8.88 7.19 -9.53
CA SER A 76 -9.65 8.43 -9.69
C SER A 76 -9.36 9.10 -11.03
N GLN A 77 -8.08 9.13 -11.46
CA GLN A 77 -7.70 9.66 -12.76
C GLN A 77 -8.31 8.83 -13.91
N VAL A 78 -8.19 7.50 -13.84
CA VAL A 78 -8.78 6.58 -14.84
C VAL A 78 -10.29 6.79 -14.94
N THR A 79 -10.97 6.96 -13.80
CA THR A 79 -12.41 7.20 -13.76
C THR A 79 -12.79 8.50 -14.47
N VAL A 80 -12.05 9.59 -14.24
CA VAL A 80 -12.32 10.86 -14.95
C VAL A 80 -12.13 10.70 -16.46
N THR A 81 -11.05 10.06 -16.90
CA THR A 81 -10.80 9.81 -18.33
C THR A 81 -11.89 8.91 -18.94
N ALA A 82 -12.37 7.92 -18.20
CA ALA A 82 -13.45 7.03 -18.61
C ALA A 82 -14.75 7.76 -18.96
N TYR A 83 -15.06 8.85 -18.24
CA TYR A 83 -16.22 9.70 -18.53
C TYR A 83 -15.91 10.78 -19.58
N ALA A 84 -14.70 11.32 -19.60
CA ALA A 84 -14.29 12.36 -20.54
C ALA A 84 -14.29 11.88 -22.00
N VAL A 85 -13.76 10.68 -22.27
CA VAL A 85 -13.66 10.15 -23.65
C VAL A 85 -15.03 10.00 -24.33
N PRO A 86 -16.04 9.34 -23.72
CA PRO A 86 -17.40 9.33 -24.27
C PRO A 86 -18.00 10.72 -24.44
N ALA A 87 -17.77 11.62 -23.48
CA ALA A 87 -18.26 13.00 -23.56
C ALA A 87 -17.67 13.75 -24.76
N PHE A 88 -16.37 13.58 -25.04
CA PHE A 88 -15.74 14.12 -26.24
C PHE A 88 -16.27 13.49 -27.52
N GLY A 89 -16.49 12.18 -27.54
CA GLY A 89 -17.06 11.48 -28.70
C GLY A 89 -18.45 11.98 -29.06
N ILE A 90 -19.35 12.06 -28.06
CA ILE A 90 -20.70 12.61 -28.23
C ILE A 90 -20.64 14.10 -28.60
N GLY A 91 -19.79 14.88 -27.92
CA GLY A 91 -19.61 16.30 -28.19
C GLY A 91 -19.14 16.57 -29.63
N ALA A 92 -18.16 15.80 -30.12
CA ALA A 92 -17.69 15.89 -31.50
C ALA A 92 -18.78 15.51 -32.51
N MET A 93 -19.59 14.50 -32.19
CA MET A 93 -20.72 14.07 -33.02
C MET A 93 -21.79 15.17 -33.14
N LEU A 94 -22.12 15.84 -32.03
CA LEU A 94 -23.03 16.99 -32.00
C LEU A 94 -22.46 18.19 -32.75
N LEU A 95 -21.17 18.48 -32.56
CA LEU A 95 -20.49 19.60 -33.21
C LEU A 95 -20.42 19.39 -34.73
N MET A 96 -20.14 18.17 -35.18
CA MET A 96 -20.19 17.81 -36.60
C MET A 96 -21.59 18.02 -37.19
N ASN A 97 -22.66 17.65 -36.47
CA ASN A 97 -24.02 17.89 -36.93
C ASN A 97 -24.38 19.39 -36.97
N ALA A 98 -23.84 20.19 -36.05
CA ALA A 98 -24.04 21.64 -36.03
C ALA A 98 -23.34 22.35 -37.20
N VAL A 99 -22.14 21.87 -37.59
CA VAL A 99 -21.39 22.42 -38.73
C VAL A 99 -21.98 21.97 -40.06
N MET A 100 -22.37 20.70 -40.16
CA MET A 100 -22.92 20.10 -41.37
C MET A 100 -24.21 19.33 -41.04
N PRO A 101 -25.37 20.01 -41.05
CA PRO A 101 -26.64 19.38 -40.72
C PRO A 101 -26.93 18.23 -41.71
N GLY A 102 -27.30 17.07 -41.16
CA GLY A 102 -27.57 15.85 -41.92
C GLY A 102 -26.34 14.98 -42.22
N ALA A 103 -25.15 15.31 -41.67
CA ALA A 103 -23.99 14.41 -41.69
C ALA A 103 -24.27 13.12 -40.90
N LEU A 104 -24.95 13.23 -39.75
CA LEU A 104 -25.32 12.07 -38.94
C LEU A 104 -26.33 11.18 -39.66
N ASP A 105 -27.36 11.75 -40.29
CA ASP A 105 -28.38 10.98 -41.02
C ASP A 105 -27.79 10.25 -42.23
N ARG A 106 -26.81 10.85 -42.93
CA ARG A 106 -26.08 10.17 -44.00
C ARG A 106 -25.19 9.04 -43.48
N MET A 107 -24.61 9.20 -42.30
CA MET A 107 -23.75 8.18 -41.70
C MET A 107 -24.57 7.00 -41.15
N THR A 108 -25.68 7.27 -40.47
CA THR A 108 -26.59 6.26 -39.92
C THR A 108 -27.51 5.63 -40.96
N GLY A 109 -27.65 6.25 -42.15
CA GLY A 109 -28.38 5.68 -43.28
C GLY A 109 -27.61 4.59 -44.04
N ALA A 110 -26.28 4.56 -43.96
CA ALA A 110 -25.46 3.53 -44.59
C ALA A 110 -25.31 2.30 -43.67
N PHE A 111 -25.42 1.09 -44.24
CA PHE A 111 -25.25 -0.18 -43.49
C PHE A 111 -23.91 -0.24 -42.73
N ILE A 112 -22.83 0.26 -43.34
CA ILE A 112 -21.51 0.36 -42.69
C ILE A 112 -21.55 1.26 -41.44
N GLY A 113 -22.26 2.38 -41.49
CA GLY A 113 -22.31 3.33 -40.39
C GLY A 113 -23.15 2.82 -39.23
N GLN A 114 -24.25 2.11 -39.49
CA GLN A 114 -25.03 1.43 -38.45
C GLN A 114 -24.20 0.36 -37.74
N ALA A 115 -23.48 -0.48 -38.51
CA ALA A 115 -22.59 -1.49 -37.93
C ALA A 115 -21.47 -0.84 -37.08
N ALA A 116 -20.86 0.24 -37.55
CA ALA A 116 -19.82 0.97 -36.82
C ALA A 116 -20.35 1.55 -35.49
N VAL A 117 -21.56 2.11 -35.48
CA VAL A 117 -22.20 2.63 -34.26
C VAL A 117 -22.47 1.52 -33.25
N VAL A 118 -22.98 0.37 -33.68
CA VAL A 118 -23.22 -0.78 -32.80
C VAL A 118 -21.93 -1.27 -32.17
N VAL A 119 -20.85 -1.42 -32.96
CA VAL A 119 -19.53 -1.82 -32.46
C VAL A 119 -18.97 -0.79 -31.49
N ALA A 120 -19.09 0.50 -31.79
CA ALA A 120 -18.65 1.57 -30.90
C ALA A 120 -19.39 1.54 -29.56
N ILE A 121 -20.72 1.40 -29.57
CA ILE A 121 -21.53 1.29 -28.35
C ILE A 121 -21.15 0.06 -27.55
N ALA A 122 -20.94 -1.09 -28.19
CA ALA A 122 -20.51 -2.32 -27.53
C ALA A 122 -19.13 -2.15 -26.86
N LEU A 123 -18.17 -1.54 -27.54
CA LEU A 123 -16.84 -1.23 -26.97
C LEU A 123 -16.94 -0.26 -25.79
N TYR A 124 -17.76 0.79 -25.89
CA TYR A 124 -18.01 1.71 -24.78
C TYR A 124 -18.64 1.01 -23.58
N ALA A 125 -19.63 0.14 -23.81
CA ALA A 125 -20.28 -0.63 -22.75
C ALA A 125 -19.29 -1.55 -22.03
N ILE A 126 -18.43 -2.26 -22.78
CA ILE A 126 -17.38 -3.12 -22.22
C ILE A 126 -16.39 -2.28 -21.40
N GLY A 127 -15.89 -1.18 -21.96
CA GLY A 127 -14.96 -0.28 -21.27
C GLY A 127 -15.56 0.28 -19.97
N PHE A 128 -16.81 0.74 -20.01
CA PHE A 128 -17.52 1.24 -18.84
C PHE A 128 -17.70 0.17 -17.76
N VAL A 129 -18.05 -1.06 -18.13
CA VAL A 129 -18.19 -2.18 -17.19
C VAL A 129 -16.84 -2.54 -16.53
N VAL A 130 -15.76 -2.61 -17.31
CA VAL A 130 -14.41 -2.89 -16.79
C VAL A 130 -13.98 -1.82 -15.79
N ILE A 131 -14.17 -0.54 -16.13
CA ILE A 131 -13.80 0.59 -15.27
C ILE A 131 -14.63 0.60 -13.99
N ARG A 132 -15.95 0.33 -14.09
CA ARG A 132 -16.84 0.22 -12.93
C ARG A 132 -16.45 -0.96 -12.02
N ARG A 133 -15.99 -2.08 -12.59
CA ARG A 133 -15.53 -3.24 -11.83
C ARG A 133 -14.24 -2.95 -11.09
N LEU A 134 -13.27 -2.30 -11.74
CA LEU A 134 -12.01 -1.87 -11.12
C LEU A 134 -12.28 -0.85 -10.01
N SER A 135 -13.12 0.16 -10.28
CA SER A 135 -13.49 1.22 -9.31
C SER A 135 -14.17 0.69 -8.05
N ARG A 136 -14.93 -0.42 -8.14
CA ARG A 136 -15.64 -1.00 -7.00
C ARG A 136 -14.73 -1.80 -6.06
N ILE A 137 -13.57 -2.28 -6.50
CA ILE A 137 -12.72 -3.16 -5.68
C ILE A 137 -12.00 -2.39 -4.56
N ASP A 138 -11.89 -1.06 -4.67
CA ASP A 138 -11.24 -0.22 -3.66
C ASP A 138 -12.18 0.44 -2.64
N VAL A 139 -13.51 0.31 -2.79
CA VAL A 139 -14.53 0.84 -1.85
C VAL A 139 -15.01 -0.24 -0.89
#